data_AF-A0A0A2EC23-F1
#
_entry.id   AF-A0A0A2EC23-F1
#
_cell.length_a   1.000
_cell.length_b   1.000
_cell.length_c   1.000
_cell.angle_alpha   90.00
_cell.angle_beta   90.00
_cell.angle_gamma   90.00
#
_symmetry.space_group_name_H-M   'P 1'
#
loop_
_entity.id
_entity.type
_entity.pdbx_description
1 polymer ?
#
loop_
_entity_poly.entity_id
_entity_poly.type
_entity_poly.pdbx_seq_one_letter_code
_entity_poly.pdbx_strand_id
1 'polypeptide(L)'
;MEDTLQDLTSLFEEAKNKSEFEFVLTLINYRGMGTQKLTSNLYEWFDAIEFYKKLYESHTGKEKTRIGTLLYSTFFENSDFYNIIGSLCRIKLGYKGSSYLFWKTKKYERLLGIGEKQDYLIELLNDAGKQNIIAFFEENHFKEIRNTFFHSAYSLSEEDYVLHDSDPIVINGIGQSIFNVEEFFYPKIENVIAFFDAFKKLFLDSLDSYKADKEVMGYFPNLQRITILGSDKGLQGFRIKNSVQFCGKWYDSGIWYEEEYDMWAGHNIRISAADKETIEIGEQLSRFENKDDITKNNAEFFNLVDKVSERKQQNEINRAASLLIKFGDVRYQKMQDEQNLHKKQSFPKIILPYYKQAIELNSQIDLTETRKRIKELE
;
A
#
# COMPACT_ATOMS: atom_id res chain seq x y z
N MET A 1 -13.48 11.01 11.83
CA MET A 1 -12.07 11.45 11.67
C MET A 1 -11.21 11.12 12.88
N GLU A 2 -11.64 11.39 14.12
CA GLU A 2 -10.84 11.07 15.32
C GLU A 2 -10.37 9.60 15.36
N ASP A 3 -11.28 8.65 15.19
CA ASP A 3 -10.96 7.21 15.14
C ASP A 3 -9.98 6.86 14.01
N THR A 4 -10.10 7.50 12.85
CA THR A 4 -9.18 7.33 11.71
C THR A 4 -7.76 7.78 12.09
N LEU A 5 -7.62 8.92 12.76
CA LEU A 5 -6.32 9.44 13.19
C LEU A 5 -5.72 8.61 14.33
N GLN A 6 -6.56 8.04 15.19
CA GLN A 6 -6.13 7.09 16.21
C GLN A 6 -5.65 5.77 15.59
N ASP A 7 -6.35 5.24 14.59
CA ASP A 7 -5.92 4.06 13.84
C ASP A 7 -4.57 4.31 13.14
N LEU A 8 -4.38 5.51 12.57
CA LEU A 8 -3.13 5.91 11.93
C LEU A 8 -1.98 5.99 12.95
N THR A 9 -2.21 6.64 14.09
CA THR A 9 -1.22 6.77 15.17
C THR A 9 -0.82 5.40 15.71
N SER A 10 -1.80 4.58 16.07
CA SER A 10 -1.56 3.23 16.57
C SER A 10 -0.89 2.33 15.54
N LEU A 11 -1.12 2.53 14.23
CA LEU A 11 -0.40 1.79 13.19
C LEU A 11 1.11 2.05 13.22
N PHE A 12 1.53 3.31 13.40
CA PHE A 12 2.95 3.67 13.54
C PHE A 12 3.55 3.04 14.81
N GLU A 13 2.85 3.14 15.94
CA GLU A 13 3.31 2.60 17.23
C GLU A 13 3.42 1.07 17.20
N GLU A 14 2.38 0.38 16.72
CA GLU A 14 2.35 -1.08 16.62
C GLU A 14 3.43 -1.60 15.68
N ALA A 15 3.65 -0.95 14.53
CA ALA A 15 4.72 -1.31 13.61
C ALA A 15 6.11 -1.16 14.26
N LYS A 16 6.37 -0.01 14.90
CA LYS A 16 7.63 0.23 15.63
C LYS A 16 7.85 -0.79 16.73
N ASN A 17 6.82 -1.11 17.51
CA ASN A 17 6.89 -2.08 18.61
C ASN A 17 7.09 -3.51 18.11
N LYS A 18 6.55 -3.85 16.94
CA LYS A 18 6.67 -5.18 16.34
C LYS A 18 8.05 -5.45 15.76
N SER A 19 8.62 -4.48 15.05
CA SER A 19 10.00 -4.54 14.55
C SER A 19 10.53 -3.13 14.30
N GLU A 20 11.27 -2.59 15.27
CA GLU A 20 11.82 -1.23 15.18
C GLU A 20 12.83 -1.10 14.02
N PHE A 21 13.56 -2.17 13.69
CA PHE A 21 14.47 -2.15 12.55
C PHE A 21 13.74 -2.05 11.21
N GLU A 22 12.70 -2.86 10.98
CA GLU A 22 11.91 -2.78 9.74
C GLU A 22 11.15 -1.45 9.64
N PHE A 23 10.72 -0.91 10.78
CA PHE A 23 10.13 0.42 10.87
C PHE A 23 11.14 1.50 10.42
N VAL A 24 12.38 1.46 10.92
CA VAL A 24 13.47 2.36 10.49
C VAL A 24 13.78 2.20 9.00
N LEU A 25 13.84 0.97 8.48
CA LEU A 25 14.05 0.73 7.04
C LEU A 25 12.92 1.37 6.19
N THR A 26 11.69 1.34 6.69
CA THR A 26 10.53 1.97 6.04
C THR A 26 10.64 3.49 6.05
N LEU A 27 11.12 4.10 7.15
CA LEU A 27 11.33 5.54 7.23
C LEU A 27 12.46 6.02 6.30
N ILE A 28 13.57 5.28 6.23
CA ILE A 28 14.70 5.61 5.37
C ILE A 28 14.30 5.43 3.89
N ASN A 29 13.54 4.37 3.58
CA ASN A 29 13.09 4.01 2.23
C ASN A 29 14.21 4.12 1.18
N TYR A 30 15.38 3.57 1.50
CA TYR A 30 16.58 3.73 0.67
C TYR A 30 16.39 3.14 -0.73
N ARG A 31 16.51 4.00 -1.76
CA ARG A 31 16.39 3.64 -3.19
C ARG A 31 17.69 3.75 -3.97
N GLY A 32 18.74 4.26 -3.34
CA GLY A 32 20.03 4.54 -3.95
C GLY A 32 20.72 5.71 -3.26
N MET A 33 21.94 6.00 -3.68
CA MET A 33 22.69 7.14 -3.18
C MET A 33 22.11 8.43 -3.75
N GLY A 34 21.85 9.39 -2.88
CA GLY A 34 21.32 10.70 -3.25
C GLY A 34 20.74 11.43 -2.06
N THR A 35 20.37 12.68 -2.27
CA THR A 35 19.85 13.50 -1.18
C THR A 35 18.54 12.95 -0.65
N GLN A 36 18.32 13.08 0.66
CA GLN A 36 17.12 12.57 1.32
C GLN A 36 15.84 13.12 0.68
N LYS A 37 15.88 14.36 0.19
CA LYS A 37 14.73 15.04 -0.43
C LYS A 37 14.52 14.69 -1.90
N LEU A 38 15.54 14.22 -2.62
CA LEU A 38 15.45 13.95 -4.06
C LEU A 38 15.34 12.46 -4.40
N THR A 39 15.62 11.58 -3.45
CA THR A 39 15.52 10.11 -3.64
C THR A 39 14.09 9.56 -3.45
N SER A 40 13.17 10.40 -2.98
CA SER A 40 11.74 10.11 -2.81
C SER A 40 10.92 11.34 -3.21
N ASN A 41 9.71 11.13 -3.75
CA ASN A 41 8.79 12.23 -4.05
C ASN A 41 7.93 12.63 -2.83
N LEU A 42 8.16 12.02 -1.66
CA LEU A 42 7.38 12.24 -0.46
C LEU A 42 7.54 13.67 0.09
N TYR A 43 8.76 14.20 0.12
CA TYR A 43 9.01 15.56 0.63
C TYR A 43 8.44 16.63 -0.31
N GLU A 44 8.60 16.46 -1.62
CA GLU A 44 7.93 17.32 -2.61
C GLU A 44 6.41 17.26 -2.44
N TRP A 45 5.85 16.08 -2.19
CA TRP A 45 4.44 15.93 -1.92
C TRP A 45 4.00 16.63 -0.63
N PHE A 46 4.81 16.56 0.44
CA PHE A 46 4.55 17.32 1.66
C PHE A 46 4.52 18.83 1.39
N ASP A 47 5.49 19.34 0.65
CA ASP A 47 5.60 20.77 0.36
C ASP A 47 4.46 21.23 -0.57
N ALA A 48 4.10 20.43 -1.58
CA ALA A 48 3.01 20.72 -2.50
C ALA A 48 1.65 20.76 -1.81
N ILE A 49 1.33 19.78 -0.95
CA ILE A 49 0.05 19.76 -0.23
C ILE A 49 -0.04 20.93 0.75
N GLU A 50 1.03 21.30 1.45
CA GLU A 50 1.04 22.49 2.32
C GLU A 50 0.83 23.79 1.53
N PHE A 51 1.45 23.89 0.35
CA PHE A 51 1.26 25.02 -0.53
C PHE A 51 -0.19 25.10 -1.00
N TYR A 52 -0.78 23.99 -1.45
CA TYR A 52 -2.17 23.96 -1.89
C TYR A 52 -3.15 24.19 -0.73
N LYS A 53 -2.84 23.73 0.48
CA LYS A 53 -3.64 24.00 1.69
C LYS A 53 -3.73 25.50 1.95
N LYS A 54 -2.60 26.21 1.94
CA LYS A 54 -2.58 27.68 2.09
C LYS A 54 -3.42 28.39 1.04
N LEU A 55 -3.33 27.97 -0.22
CA LEU A 55 -4.13 28.53 -1.30
C LEU A 55 -5.63 28.21 -1.13
N TYR A 56 -5.96 27.00 -0.69
CA TYR A 56 -7.34 26.58 -0.46
C TYR A 56 -8.01 27.43 0.64
N GLU A 57 -7.27 27.72 1.71
CA GLU A 57 -7.72 28.56 2.83
C GLU A 57 -7.82 30.04 2.44
N SER A 58 -6.97 30.52 1.52
CA SER A 58 -6.90 31.95 1.16
C SER A 58 -7.88 32.39 0.07
N HIS A 59 -8.49 31.45 -0.66
CA HIS A 59 -9.41 31.75 -1.76
C HIS A 59 -10.86 31.42 -1.40
N THR A 60 -11.81 31.89 -2.20
CA THR A 60 -13.25 31.62 -2.06
C THR A 60 -13.87 31.21 -3.39
N GLY A 61 -15.11 30.72 -3.36
CA GLY A 61 -15.88 30.36 -4.56
C GLY A 61 -15.14 29.40 -5.49
N LYS A 62 -15.18 29.68 -6.80
CA LYS A 62 -14.63 28.80 -7.84
C LYS A 62 -13.12 28.56 -7.71
N GLU A 63 -12.37 29.56 -7.26
CA GLU A 63 -10.92 29.42 -7.07
C GLU A 63 -10.62 28.46 -5.92
N LYS A 64 -11.32 28.61 -4.79
CA LYS A 64 -11.24 27.66 -3.67
C LYS A 64 -11.55 26.24 -4.12
N THR A 65 -12.63 26.04 -4.88
CA THR A 65 -13.01 24.72 -5.38
C THR A 65 -11.91 24.13 -6.28
N ARG A 66 -11.35 24.89 -7.21
CA ARG A 66 -10.28 24.39 -8.09
C ARG A 66 -9.02 23.99 -7.31
N ILE A 67 -8.59 24.81 -6.37
CA ILE A 67 -7.43 24.50 -5.54
C ILE A 67 -7.73 23.31 -4.62
N GLY A 68 -8.92 23.25 -4.04
CA GLY A 68 -9.37 22.11 -3.24
C GLY A 68 -9.37 20.81 -4.04
N THR A 69 -9.86 20.83 -5.29
CA THR A 69 -9.80 19.66 -6.18
C THR A 69 -8.38 19.27 -6.56
N LEU A 70 -7.48 20.25 -6.75
CA LEU A 70 -6.06 19.98 -6.97
C LEU A 70 -5.42 19.30 -5.75
N LEU A 71 -5.59 19.86 -4.55
CA LEU A 71 -5.11 19.29 -3.29
C LEU A 71 -5.61 17.86 -3.09
N TYR A 72 -6.92 17.68 -3.20
CA TYR A 72 -7.60 16.40 -3.10
C TYR A 72 -6.98 15.37 -4.07
N SER A 73 -6.81 15.76 -5.32
CA SER A 73 -6.27 14.89 -6.35
C SER A 73 -4.80 14.55 -6.10
N THR A 74 -3.98 15.53 -5.74
CA THR A 74 -2.55 15.35 -5.43
C THR A 74 -2.35 14.43 -4.22
N PHE A 75 -3.22 14.48 -3.21
CA PHE A 75 -3.14 13.60 -2.04
C PHE A 75 -3.20 12.12 -2.46
N PHE A 76 -4.19 11.75 -3.27
CA PHE A 76 -4.43 10.35 -3.64
C PHE A 76 -3.43 9.78 -4.68
N GLU A 77 -2.58 10.60 -5.30
CA GLU A 77 -1.61 10.16 -6.33
C GLU A 77 -0.27 9.66 -5.77
N ASN A 78 0.09 10.01 -4.52
CA ASN A 78 1.45 9.77 -4.01
C ASN A 78 1.70 8.30 -3.67
N SER A 79 2.57 7.63 -4.44
CA SER A 79 2.87 6.21 -4.25
C SER A 79 3.71 5.93 -2.99
N ASP A 80 4.54 6.88 -2.57
CA ASP A 80 5.40 6.71 -1.39
C ASP A 80 4.57 6.69 -0.11
N PHE A 81 3.53 7.51 -0.03
CA PHE A 81 2.51 7.46 1.02
C PHE A 81 1.87 6.07 1.14
N TYR A 82 1.33 5.52 0.05
CA TYR A 82 0.74 4.17 0.08
C TYR A 82 1.77 3.08 0.44
N ASN A 83 3.00 3.18 -0.08
CA ASN A 83 4.08 2.24 0.25
C ASN A 83 4.42 2.26 1.74
N ILE A 84 4.44 3.44 2.36
CA ILE A 84 4.70 3.60 3.80
C ILE A 84 3.57 2.96 4.61
N ILE A 85 2.30 3.35 4.37
CA ILE A 85 1.16 2.79 5.12
C ILE A 85 1.09 1.26 4.95
N GLY A 86 1.26 0.76 3.72
CA GLY A 86 1.26 -0.68 3.45
C GLY A 86 2.44 -1.41 4.11
N SER A 87 3.62 -0.79 4.15
CA SER A 87 4.78 -1.35 4.87
C SER A 87 4.54 -1.40 6.37
N LEU A 88 3.94 -0.37 6.97
CA LEU A 88 3.57 -0.38 8.39
C LEU A 88 2.56 -1.50 8.70
N CYS A 89 1.59 -1.74 7.81
CA CYS A 89 0.66 -2.87 7.94
C CYS A 89 1.40 -4.21 7.91
N ARG A 90 2.33 -4.40 6.96
CA ARG A 90 3.16 -5.61 6.87
C ARG A 90 3.97 -5.83 8.14
N ILE A 91 4.63 -4.77 8.63
CA ILE A 91 5.44 -4.83 9.85
C ILE A 91 4.58 -5.21 11.04
N LYS A 92 3.41 -4.59 11.24
CA LYS A 92 2.46 -4.95 12.30
C LYS A 92 2.11 -6.45 12.27
N LEU A 93 1.89 -6.99 11.07
CA LEU A 93 1.58 -8.41 10.86
C LEU A 93 2.79 -9.34 11.06
N GLY A 94 3.99 -8.80 11.27
CA GLY A 94 5.23 -9.55 11.48
C GLY A 94 6.01 -9.88 10.21
N TYR A 95 5.67 -9.23 9.08
CA TYR A 95 6.39 -9.35 7.82
C TYR A 95 7.39 -8.18 7.65
N LYS A 96 8.26 -8.27 6.64
CA LYS A 96 9.14 -7.15 6.31
C LYS A 96 8.38 -6.01 5.63
N GLY A 97 8.89 -4.78 5.79
CA GLY A 97 8.41 -3.66 4.99
C GLY A 97 8.68 -3.90 3.50
N SER A 98 7.92 -3.26 2.61
CA SER A 98 8.14 -3.36 1.17
C SER A 98 8.30 -1.99 0.52
N SER A 99 9.50 -1.74 -0.01
CA SER A 99 9.76 -0.56 -0.86
C SER A 99 9.10 -0.67 -2.24
N TYR A 100 8.52 -1.83 -2.58
CA TYR A 100 7.96 -2.15 -3.89
C TYR A 100 6.58 -2.81 -3.78
N LEU A 101 5.75 -2.37 -2.82
CA LEU A 101 4.42 -2.94 -2.59
C LEU A 101 3.58 -3.07 -3.88
N PHE A 102 3.79 -2.13 -4.81
CA PHE A 102 3.16 -2.05 -6.12
C PHE A 102 4.04 -2.56 -7.27
N TRP A 103 4.88 -3.56 -7.03
CA TRP A 103 5.80 -4.11 -8.04
C TRP A 103 5.04 -4.53 -9.31
N LYS A 104 5.57 -4.09 -10.45
CA LYS A 104 5.01 -4.31 -11.78
C LYS A 104 5.40 -5.70 -12.29
N THR A 105 4.43 -6.42 -12.85
CA THR A 105 4.72 -7.61 -13.65
C THR A 105 4.96 -7.20 -15.11
N LYS A 106 5.48 -8.10 -15.96
CA LYS A 106 5.60 -7.83 -17.41
C LYS A 106 4.24 -7.59 -18.06
N LYS A 107 3.18 -8.22 -17.54
CA LYS A 107 1.80 -7.96 -17.97
C LYS A 107 1.30 -6.55 -17.63
N TYR A 108 1.87 -5.90 -16.61
CA TYR A 108 1.52 -4.56 -16.15
C TYR A 108 2.72 -3.59 -16.24
N GLU A 109 3.23 -3.32 -17.45
CA GLU A 109 4.29 -2.31 -17.65
C GLU A 109 3.85 -0.89 -17.23
N ARG A 110 2.52 -0.63 -17.19
CA ARG A 110 1.97 0.67 -16.78
C ARG A 110 2.09 0.92 -15.29
N LEU A 111 2.12 2.19 -14.90
CA LEU A 111 1.93 2.57 -13.50
C LEU A 111 0.54 2.10 -13.05
N LEU A 112 0.46 1.52 -11.85
CA LEU A 112 -0.84 1.21 -11.23
C LEU A 112 -1.60 2.52 -11.04
N GLY A 113 -2.89 2.50 -11.39
CA GLY A 113 -3.80 3.59 -11.11
C GLY A 113 -4.05 3.70 -9.61
N ILE A 114 -4.60 4.84 -9.17
CA ILE A 114 -4.94 5.08 -7.76
C ILE A 114 -5.85 3.99 -7.21
N GLY A 115 -6.91 3.64 -7.96
CA GLY A 115 -7.85 2.60 -7.53
C GLY A 115 -7.17 1.27 -7.24
N GLU A 116 -6.24 0.84 -8.11
CA GLU A 116 -5.48 -0.40 -7.90
C GLU A 116 -4.57 -0.33 -6.66
N LYS A 117 -3.95 0.83 -6.40
CA LYS A 117 -3.12 1.02 -5.20
C LYS A 117 -3.95 1.00 -3.93
N GLN A 118 -5.11 1.66 -3.94
CA GLN A 118 -6.04 1.67 -2.81
C GLN A 118 -6.59 0.28 -2.54
N ASP A 119 -6.98 -0.45 -3.59
CA ASP A 119 -7.47 -1.83 -3.49
C ASP A 119 -6.48 -2.74 -2.75
N TYR A 120 -5.18 -2.61 -3.06
CA TYR A 120 -4.13 -3.39 -2.41
C TYR A 120 -3.92 -2.93 -0.97
N LEU A 121 -3.97 -1.62 -0.73
CA LEU A 121 -3.82 -1.06 0.62
C LEU A 121 -4.98 -1.48 1.52
N ILE A 122 -6.22 -1.47 1.03
CA ILE A 122 -7.42 -1.80 1.80
C ILE A 122 -7.37 -3.24 2.32
N GLU A 123 -6.92 -4.20 1.50
CA GLU A 123 -6.76 -5.58 1.95
C GLU A 123 -5.71 -5.69 3.07
N LEU A 124 -4.59 -4.96 2.98
CA LEU A 124 -3.57 -4.92 4.04
C LEU A 124 -4.04 -4.22 5.32
N LEU A 125 -4.78 -3.11 5.19
CA LEU A 125 -5.38 -2.41 6.32
C LEU A 125 -6.41 -3.30 7.02
N ASN A 126 -7.14 -4.11 6.25
CA ASN A 126 -8.12 -5.03 6.80
C ASN A 126 -7.44 -6.11 7.64
N ASP A 127 -6.36 -6.70 7.13
CA ASP A 127 -5.55 -7.67 7.88
C ASP A 127 -4.94 -7.05 9.13
N ALA A 128 -4.50 -5.81 9.02
CA ALA A 128 -3.97 -5.02 10.12
C ALA A 128 -5.07 -4.52 11.08
N GLY A 129 -6.35 -4.80 10.83
CA GLY A 129 -7.47 -4.39 11.68
C GLY A 129 -7.65 -2.86 11.78
N LYS A 130 -7.32 -2.10 10.72
CA LYS A 130 -7.41 -0.63 10.68
C LYS A 130 -8.62 -0.17 9.87
N GLN A 131 -9.81 -0.53 10.34
CA GLN A 131 -11.08 -0.31 9.62
C GLN A 131 -11.41 1.17 9.43
N ASN A 132 -11.01 2.06 10.36
CA ASN A 132 -11.32 3.48 10.23
C ASN A 132 -10.46 4.17 9.15
N ILE A 133 -9.29 3.61 8.83
CA ILE A 133 -8.48 4.05 7.68
C ILE A 133 -9.12 3.55 6.37
N ILE A 134 -9.64 2.32 6.36
CA ILE A 134 -10.39 1.81 5.19
C ILE A 134 -11.59 2.71 4.90
N ALA A 135 -12.40 3.01 5.92
CA ALA A 135 -13.55 3.91 5.81
C ALA A 135 -13.13 5.28 5.26
N PHE A 136 -11.98 5.82 5.70
CA PHE A 136 -11.47 7.07 5.14
C PHE A 136 -11.25 6.99 3.62
N PHE A 137 -10.61 5.94 3.10
CA PHE A 137 -10.43 5.79 1.66
C PHE A 137 -11.77 5.57 0.93
N GLU A 138 -12.63 4.68 1.44
CA GLU A 138 -13.93 4.35 0.82
C GLU A 138 -14.88 5.57 0.79
N GLU A 139 -14.89 6.41 1.84
CA GLU A 139 -15.83 7.53 1.99
C GLU A 139 -15.33 8.86 1.40
N ASN A 140 -14.03 8.99 1.16
CA ASN A 140 -13.44 10.24 0.68
C ASN A 140 -12.91 10.14 -0.75
N HIS A 141 -12.56 8.97 -1.27
CA HIS A 141 -12.03 8.87 -2.64
C HIS A 141 -13.12 8.56 -3.69
N PHE A 142 -13.49 9.59 -4.42
CA PHE A 142 -14.28 9.56 -5.65
C PHE A 142 -13.37 9.76 -6.87
N LYS A 143 -13.22 8.71 -7.68
CA LYS A 143 -12.37 8.71 -8.89
C LYS A 143 -12.92 9.66 -9.96
N GLU A 144 -14.24 9.83 -10.00
CA GLU A 144 -14.97 10.65 -10.97
C GLU A 144 -14.54 12.11 -10.85
N ILE A 145 -14.52 12.67 -9.64
CA ILE A 145 -14.11 14.06 -9.36
C ILE A 145 -12.68 14.32 -9.83
N ARG A 146 -11.76 13.40 -9.54
CA ARG A 146 -10.35 13.49 -9.95
C ARG A 146 -10.25 13.45 -11.47
N ASN A 147 -10.94 12.52 -12.12
CA ASN A 147 -10.88 12.34 -13.57
C ASN A 147 -11.45 13.54 -14.31
N THR A 148 -12.62 14.04 -13.91
CA THR A 148 -13.21 15.24 -14.52
C THR A 148 -12.33 16.45 -14.34
N PHE A 149 -11.71 16.62 -13.17
CA PHE A 149 -10.79 17.73 -12.94
C PHE A 149 -9.56 17.69 -13.85
N PHE A 150 -8.83 16.57 -13.90
CA PHE A 150 -7.62 16.46 -14.72
C PHE A 150 -7.88 16.50 -16.22
N HIS A 151 -9.05 16.04 -16.66
CA HIS A 151 -9.44 16.09 -18.06
C HIS A 151 -10.20 17.38 -18.43
N SER A 152 -10.30 18.34 -17.50
CA SER A 152 -11.10 19.56 -17.66
C SER A 152 -12.56 19.31 -18.09
N ALA A 153 -13.10 18.14 -17.73
CA ALA A 153 -14.47 17.71 -18.02
C ALA A 153 -15.40 18.08 -16.86
N TYR A 154 -15.40 19.35 -16.46
CA TYR A 154 -16.26 19.84 -15.38
C TYR A 154 -16.70 21.29 -15.60
N SER A 155 -17.72 21.71 -14.85
CA SER A 155 -18.10 23.12 -14.75
C SER A 155 -18.40 23.46 -13.29
N LEU A 156 -18.20 24.73 -12.93
CA LEU A 156 -18.47 25.24 -11.59
C LEU A 156 -19.52 26.34 -11.64
N SER A 157 -20.61 26.15 -10.88
CA SER A 157 -21.47 27.26 -10.44
C SER A 157 -20.84 27.91 -9.20
N GLU A 158 -21.56 28.80 -8.52
CA GLU A 158 -21.09 29.33 -7.22
C GLU A 158 -21.11 28.24 -6.12
N GLU A 159 -22.06 27.30 -6.21
CA GLU A 159 -22.33 26.31 -5.16
C GLU A 159 -22.09 24.87 -5.62
N ASP A 160 -22.03 24.60 -6.93
CA ASP A 160 -22.04 23.25 -7.48
C ASP A 160 -20.81 22.93 -8.33
N TYR A 161 -20.41 21.68 -8.23
CA TYR A 161 -19.53 21.03 -9.19
C TYR A 161 -20.36 20.14 -10.12
N VAL A 162 -20.22 20.34 -11.42
CA VAL A 162 -20.89 19.56 -12.47
C VAL A 162 -19.87 18.67 -13.15
N LEU A 163 -20.10 17.36 -13.09
CA LEU A 163 -19.33 16.33 -13.80
C LEU A 163 -19.80 16.28 -15.27
N HIS A 164 -18.88 16.43 -16.21
CA HIS A 164 -19.11 16.18 -17.63
C HIS A 164 -18.36 14.92 -18.07
N ASP A 165 -18.92 14.18 -19.02
CA ASP A 165 -18.27 13.00 -19.63
C ASP A 165 -17.72 11.97 -18.62
N SER A 166 -18.42 11.80 -17.49
CA SER A 166 -18.05 10.89 -16.42
C SER A 166 -19.27 10.14 -15.89
N ASP A 167 -19.02 8.97 -15.29
CA ASP A 167 -20.04 8.27 -14.52
C ASP A 167 -20.53 9.16 -13.35
N PRO A 168 -21.80 9.06 -12.94
CA PRO A 168 -22.29 9.79 -11.78
C PRO A 168 -21.65 9.27 -10.49
N ILE A 169 -21.43 10.16 -9.53
CA ILE A 169 -21.04 9.76 -8.18
C ILE A 169 -22.29 9.34 -7.39
N VAL A 170 -22.16 8.32 -6.53
CA VAL A 170 -23.27 7.84 -5.71
C VAL A 170 -23.27 8.57 -4.36
N ILE A 171 -24.25 9.44 -4.16
CA ILE A 171 -24.46 10.16 -2.89
C ILE A 171 -25.79 9.67 -2.29
N ASN A 172 -25.75 9.12 -1.07
CA ASN A 172 -26.93 8.57 -0.40
C ASN A 172 -27.71 7.56 -1.24
N GLY A 173 -27.00 6.74 -2.03
CA GLY A 173 -27.60 5.74 -2.93
C GLY A 173 -28.16 6.30 -4.23
N ILE A 174 -28.03 7.60 -4.48
CA ILE A 174 -28.51 8.27 -5.70
C ILE A 174 -27.30 8.66 -6.54
N GLY A 175 -27.28 8.23 -7.81
CA GLY A 175 -26.28 8.67 -8.78
C GLY A 175 -26.52 10.12 -9.17
N GLN A 176 -25.54 10.99 -8.93
CA GLN A 176 -25.59 12.41 -9.22
C GLN A 176 -24.39 12.84 -10.06
N SER A 177 -24.65 13.61 -11.12
CA SER A 177 -23.61 14.27 -11.92
C SER A 177 -23.34 15.72 -11.48
N ILE A 178 -24.09 16.19 -10.48
CA ILE A 178 -23.99 17.55 -9.92
C ILE A 178 -24.03 17.40 -8.40
N PHE A 179 -23.16 18.10 -7.69
CA PHE A 179 -23.15 18.11 -6.23
C PHE A 179 -22.72 19.46 -5.68
N ASN A 180 -23.28 19.80 -4.52
CA ASN A 180 -22.94 21.02 -3.80
C ASN A 180 -21.51 20.92 -3.20
N VAL A 181 -20.67 21.91 -3.46
CA VAL A 181 -19.26 21.88 -3.04
C VAL A 181 -19.11 22.08 -1.54
N GLU A 182 -19.96 22.87 -0.89
CA GLU A 182 -19.87 23.16 0.54
C GLU A 182 -20.37 21.99 1.39
N GLU A 183 -21.50 21.38 1.01
CA GLU A 183 -22.13 20.30 1.77
C GLU A 183 -21.44 18.96 1.55
N PHE A 184 -20.96 18.70 0.33
CA PHE A 184 -20.42 17.39 -0.03
C PHE A 184 -18.90 17.40 -0.15
N PHE A 185 -18.31 18.30 -0.93
CA PHE A 185 -16.92 18.15 -1.37
C PHE A 185 -15.89 18.77 -0.42
N TYR A 186 -16.13 19.97 0.10
CA TYR A 186 -15.25 20.62 1.07
C TYR A 186 -15.03 19.75 2.32
N PRO A 187 -16.05 19.10 2.92
CA PRO A 187 -15.81 18.16 4.00
C PRO A 187 -14.82 17.03 3.67
N LYS A 188 -14.79 16.55 2.41
CA LYS A 188 -13.82 15.53 1.97
C LYS A 188 -12.41 16.11 1.86
N ILE A 189 -12.28 17.34 1.37
CA ILE A 189 -10.99 18.07 1.34
C ILE A 189 -10.48 18.27 2.77
N GLU A 190 -11.32 18.71 3.70
CA GLU A 190 -10.95 18.89 5.11
C GLU A 190 -10.50 17.58 5.77
N ASN A 191 -11.21 16.47 5.50
CA ASN A 191 -10.79 15.15 5.97
C ASN A 191 -9.42 14.75 5.40
N VAL A 192 -9.18 15.02 4.11
CA VAL A 192 -7.90 14.76 3.45
C VAL A 192 -6.78 15.60 4.08
N ILE A 193 -7.02 16.89 4.34
CA ILE A 193 -6.07 17.78 5.02
C ILE A 193 -5.74 17.25 6.42
N ALA A 194 -6.76 16.90 7.21
CA ALA A 194 -6.56 16.38 8.57
C ALA A 194 -5.77 15.06 8.57
N PHE A 195 -6.08 14.15 7.66
CA PHE A 195 -5.32 12.90 7.51
C PHE A 195 -3.88 13.16 7.09
N PHE A 196 -3.67 14.05 6.11
CA PHE A 196 -2.35 14.45 5.63
C PHE A 196 -1.49 15.04 6.75
N ASP A 197 -2.02 16.02 7.49
CA ASP A 197 -1.30 16.70 8.56
C ASP A 197 -0.89 15.71 9.67
N ALA A 198 -1.79 14.80 10.04
CA ALA A 198 -1.50 13.74 11.00
C ALA A 198 -0.42 12.77 10.49
N PHE A 199 -0.54 12.29 9.24
CA PHE A 199 0.45 11.40 8.64
C PHE A 199 1.84 12.06 8.56
N LYS A 200 1.90 13.28 8.03
CA LYS A 200 3.15 14.05 7.91
C LYS A 200 3.79 14.25 9.27
N LYS A 201 3.01 14.62 10.28
CA LYS A 201 3.48 14.78 11.65
C LYS A 201 4.05 13.47 12.21
N LEU A 202 3.30 12.37 12.13
CA LEU A 202 3.75 11.06 12.62
C LEU A 202 5.04 10.60 11.93
N PHE A 203 5.14 10.82 10.62
CA PHE A 203 6.33 10.46 9.85
C PHE A 203 7.57 11.27 10.29
N LEU A 204 7.44 12.61 10.36
CA LEU A 204 8.54 13.50 10.76
C LEU A 204 8.92 13.30 12.23
N ASP A 205 7.95 13.21 13.15
CA ASP A 205 8.19 12.92 14.56
C ASP A 205 8.91 11.57 14.75
N SER A 206 8.59 10.57 13.92
CA SER A 206 9.26 9.27 13.97
C SER A 206 10.73 9.37 13.59
N LEU A 207 11.08 10.17 12.57
CA LEU A 207 12.47 10.47 12.22
C LEU A 207 13.16 11.24 13.36
N ASP A 208 12.51 12.27 13.89
CA ASP A 208 13.05 13.13 14.93
C ASP A 208 13.23 12.42 16.27
N SER A 209 12.50 11.34 16.53
CA SER A 209 12.56 10.59 17.79
C SER A 209 13.92 9.90 18.06
N TYR A 210 14.73 9.68 17.02
CA TYR A 210 16.04 9.02 17.15
C TYR A 210 17.15 10.05 17.46
N LYS A 211 17.24 10.44 18.74
CA LYS A 211 18.21 11.45 19.21
C LYS A 211 19.58 10.92 19.59
N ALA A 212 19.74 9.61 19.71
CA ALA A 212 20.99 8.95 20.02
C ALA A 212 21.01 7.55 19.41
N ASP A 213 22.20 6.98 19.32
CA ASP A 213 22.38 5.60 18.87
C ASP A 213 21.61 4.63 19.76
N LYS A 214 20.93 3.66 19.13
CA LYS A 214 20.14 2.64 19.79
C LYS A 214 20.42 1.28 19.20
N GLU A 215 20.76 0.31 20.03
CA GLU A 215 20.85 -1.08 19.59
C GLU A 215 19.47 -1.74 19.56
N VAL A 216 19.17 -2.40 18.45
CA VAL A 216 17.97 -3.21 18.25
C VAL A 216 18.33 -4.56 17.64
N MET A 217 17.43 -5.53 17.74
CA MET A 217 17.52 -6.78 17.00
C MET A 217 16.83 -6.62 15.65
N GLY A 218 17.48 -7.07 14.57
CA GLY A 218 16.90 -7.02 13.22
C GLY A 218 17.44 -8.11 12.32
N TYR A 219 16.72 -8.41 11.23
CA TYR A 219 17.10 -9.44 10.26
C TYR A 219 17.84 -8.82 9.06
N PHE A 220 19.14 -9.09 8.92
CA PHE A 220 19.92 -8.58 7.78
C PHE A 220 21.10 -9.48 7.35
N PRO A 221 20.87 -10.62 6.67
CA PRO A 221 19.60 -11.32 6.46
C PRO A 221 19.20 -12.19 7.66
N ASN A 222 20.16 -12.49 8.54
CA ASN A 222 19.95 -13.25 9.78
C ASN A 222 19.68 -12.29 10.94
N LEU A 223 19.07 -12.82 12.00
CA LEU A 223 18.82 -12.06 13.23
C LEU A 223 20.15 -11.65 13.88
N GLN A 224 20.37 -10.36 14.04
CA GLN A 224 21.59 -9.81 14.64
C GLN A 224 21.33 -8.45 15.30
N ARG A 225 22.32 -7.95 16.04
CA ARG A 225 22.29 -6.60 16.61
C ARG A 225 22.58 -5.57 15.54
N ILE A 226 21.77 -4.52 15.52
CA ILE A 226 21.87 -3.40 14.59
C ILE A 226 21.84 -2.13 15.41
N THR A 227 22.78 -1.24 15.14
CA THR A 227 22.79 0.10 15.75
C THR A 227 21.99 1.02 14.83
N ILE A 228 20.82 1.48 15.28
CA ILE A 228 20.15 2.62 14.68
C ILE A 228 20.96 3.85 15.07
N LEU A 229 21.35 4.66 14.08
CA LEU A 229 22.14 5.86 14.28
C LEU A 229 21.20 7.04 14.50
N GLY A 230 21.40 7.76 15.60
CA GLY A 230 20.60 8.93 15.96
C GLY A 230 21.46 10.16 16.22
N SER A 231 20.89 11.34 16.04
CA SER A 231 21.54 12.61 16.36
C SER A 231 20.53 13.64 16.84
N ASP A 232 21.00 14.82 17.27
CA ASP A 232 20.10 15.95 17.58
C ASP A 232 19.18 16.31 16.40
N LYS A 233 19.60 16.01 15.16
CA LYS A 233 18.82 16.20 13.92
C LYS A 233 17.88 15.02 13.58
N GLY A 234 17.77 14.01 14.45
CA GLY A 234 16.95 12.81 14.23
C GLY A 234 17.73 11.65 13.59
N LEU A 235 16.98 10.71 13.00
CA LEU A 235 17.49 9.48 12.41
C LEU A 235 18.59 9.73 11.37
N GLN A 236 19.76 9.11 11.59
CA GLN A 236 20.93 9.18 10.70
C GLN A 236 21.19 7.86 9.96
N GLY A 237 20.37 6.84 10.16
CA GLY A 237 20.46 5.55 9.47
C GLY A 237 20.63 4.37 10.41
N PHE A 238 21.34 3.34 9.94
CA PHE A 238 21.70 2.17 10.73
C PHE A 238 23.07 1.61 10.34
N ARG A 239 23.69 0.91 11.28
CA ARG A 239 24.99 0.27 11.14
C ARG A 239 24.98 -1.13 11.75
N ILE A 240 25.65 -2.04 11.08
CA ILE A 240 25.88 -3.41 11.52
C ILE A 240 27.39 -3.58 11.61
N LYS A 241 27.87 -3.77 12.84
CA LYS A 241 29.29 -3.76 13.13
C LYS A 241 29.97 -5.04 12.63
N ASN A 242 31.12 -4.90 11.97
CA ASN A 242 31.94 -6.03 11.51
C ASN A 242 31.15 -7.11 10.75
N SER A 243 30.21 -6.69 9.89
CA SER A 243 29.29 -7.60 9.20
C SER A 243 29.86 -8.18 7.91
N VAL A 244 30.92 -7.55 7.36
CA VAL A 244 31.50 -7.91 6.06
C VAL A 244 33.01 -7.90 6.10
N GLN A 245 33.63 -8.85 5.42
CA GLN A 245 35.08 -9.01 5.38
C GLN A 245 35.62 -8.71 3.98
N PHE A 246 36.56 -7.77 3.89
CA PHE A 246 37.34 -7.50 2.67
C PHE A 246 38.82 -7.71 2.96
N CYS A 247 39.48 -8.55 2.15
CA CYS A 247 40.92 -8.81 2.26
C CYS A 247 41.36 -9.18 3.70
N GLY A 248 40.55 -9.97 4.42
CA GLY A 248 40.83 -10.41 5.79
C GLY A 248 40.50 -9.39 6.89
N LYS A 249 40.10 -8.16 6.55
CA LYS A 249 39.68 -7.12 7.50
C LYS A 249 38.17 -7.03 7.58
N TRP A 250 37.65 -6.89 8.79
CA TRP A 250 36.22 -6.69 9.04
C TRP A 250 35.85 -5.22 8.92
N TYR A 251 34.70 -4.96 8.31
CA TYR A 251 34.13 -3.65 8.09
C TYR A 251 32.67 -3.64 8.50
N ASP A 252 32.17 -2.45 8.82
CA ASP A 252 30.78 -2.24 9.10
C ASP A 252 29.97 -2.17 7.78
N SER A 253 28.72 -2.59 7.83
CA SER A 253 27.75 -2.39 6.75
C SER A 253 26.54 -1.64 7.23
N GLY A 254 25.89 -0.89 6.36
CA GLY A 254 24.65 -0.22 6.70
C GLY A 254 24.29 0.89 5.74
N ILE A 255 23.27 1.65 6.10
CA ILE A 255 22.86 2.83 5.36
C ILE A 255 22.90 3.98 6.35
N TRP A 256 23.69 4.99 6.08
CA TRP A 256 23.71 6.18 6.92
C TRP A 256 23.90 7.44 6.11
N TYR A 257 23.51 8.54 6.72
CA TYR A 257 23.56 9.85 6.11
C TYR A 257 24.98 10.41 6.20
N GLU A 258 25.50 10.88 5.07
CA GLU A 258 26.80 11.55 4.96
C GLU A 258 26.59 13.05 4.83
N GLU A 259 26.79 13.79 5.94
CA GLU A 259 26.54 15.23 5.99
C GLU A 259 27.39 16.02 4.98
N GLU A 260 28.63 15.57 4.70
CA GLU A 260 29.52 16.21 3.72
C GLU A 260 28.89 16.30 2.33
N TYR A 261 28.07 15.32 1.97
CA TYR A 261 27.49 15.19 0.64
C TYR A 261 25.96 15.34 0.61
N ASP A 262 25.33 15.62 1.75
CA ASP A 262 23.87 15.73 1.90
C ASP A 262 23.15 14.49 1.33
N MET A 263 23.64 13.26 1.61
CA MET A 263 23.09 12.06 0.99
C MET A 263 23.00 10.84 1.90
N TRP A 264 22.02 9.98 1.62
CA TRP A 264 22.04 8.60 2.11
C TRP A 264 23.10 7.81 1.35
N ALA A 265 24.01 7.17 2.08
CA ALA A 265 25.03 6.32 1.52
C ALA A 265 24.87 4.87 1.99
N GLY A 266 24.97 3.95 1.04
CA GLY A 266 25.00 2.51 1.30
C GLY A 266 26.44 2.03 1.47
N HIS A 267 26.77 1.51 2.64
CA HIS A 267 28.12 1.09 2.98
C HIS A 267 28.23 -0.42 3.05
N ASN A 268 29.08 -0.97 2.18
CA ASN A 268 29.48 -2.38 2.20
C ASN A 268 28.31 -3.38 2.26
N ILE A 269 27.14 -2.99 1.74
CA ILE A 269 25.97 -3.86 1.69
C ILE A 269 26.18 -4.86 0.55
N ARG A 270 26.54 -6.09 0.90
CA ARG A 270 26.44 -7.23 -0.02
C ARG A 270 25.13 -7.97 0.23
N ILE A 271 24.17 -7.79 -0.65
CA ILE A 271 22.96 -8.62 -0.68
C ILE A 271 23.33 -9.90 -1.43
N SER A 272 23.95 -10.86 -0.75
CA SER A 272 24.04 -12.25 -1.24
C SER A 272 22.90 -13.10 -0.67
N ALA A 273 21.70 -12.53 -0.60
CA ALA A 273 20.50 -13.22 -0.14
C ALA A 273 19.65 -13.63 -1.35
N ALA A 274 18.63 -14.46 -1.12
CA ALA A 274 17.57 -14.70 -2.10
C ALA A 274 17.11 -13.36 -2.69
N ASP A 275 16.85 -13.34 -3.99
CA ASP A 275 16.33 -12.19 -4.71
C ASP A 275 15.16 -11.55 -3.93
N LYS A 276 15.15 -10.21 -3.78
CA LYS A 276 14.19 -9.47 -2.93
C LYS A 276 12.75 -9.86 -3.25
N GLU A 277 12.46 -10.06 -4.54
CA GLU A 277 11.16 -10.52 -5.01
C GLU A 277 10.78 -11.90 -4.46
N THR A 278 11.74 -12.82 -4.31
CA THR A 278 11.52 -14.15 -3.72
C THR A 278 11.08 -14.06 -2.27
N ILE A 279 11.70 -13.16 -1.49
CA ILE A 279 11.34 -12.94 -0.09
C ILE A 279 9.93 -12.33 -0.03
N GLU A 280 9.67 -11.31 -0.84
CA GLU A 280 8.39 -10.61 -0.85
C GLU A 280 7.22 -11.51 -1.25
N ILE A 281 7.37 -12.29 -2.34
CA ILE A 281 6.39 -13.27 -2.81
C ILE A 281 6.22 -14.38 -1.78
N GLY A 282 7.33 -14.86 -1.20
CA GLY A 282 7.30 -15.86 -0.14
C GLY A 282 6.46 -15.43 1.06
N GLU A 283 6.65 -14.20 1.53
CA GLU A 283 5.88 -13.60 2.63
C GLU A 283 4.41 -13.36 2.25
N GLN A 284 4.13 -12.88 1.03
CA GLN A 284 2.76 -12.67 0.56
C GLN A 284 1.99 -13.99 0.46
N LEU A 285 2.61 -15.05 -0.09
CA LEU A 285 2.02 -16.39 -0.10
C LEU A 285 1.74 -16.86 1.32
N SER A 286 2.70 -16.71 2.26
CA SER A 286 2.51 -17.10 3.66
C SER A 286 1.37 -16.33 4.33
N ARG A 287 1.19 -15.05 4.00
CA ARG A 287 0.06 -14.25 4.49
C ARG A 287 -1.28 -14.83 4.03
N PHE A 288 -1.42 -15.16 2.75
CA PHE A 288 -2.66 -15.76 2.23
C PHE A 288 -2.87 -17.21 2.71
N GLU A 289 -1.81 -17.96 2.98
CA GLU A 289 -1.90 -19.30 3.58
C GLU A 289 -2.52 -19.25 4.98
N ASN A 290 -2.19 -18.22 5.75
CA ASN A 290 -2.69 -18.01 7.11
C ASN A 290 -4.10 -17.38 7.16
N LYS A 291 -4.69 -17.03 6.01
CA LYS A 291 -6.05 -16.45 5.91
C LYS A 291 -7.09 -17.52 5.65
N ASP A 292 -8.25 -17.43 6.29
CA ASP A 292 -9.37 -18.31 5.95
C ASP A 292 -10.03 -17.93 4.61
N ASP A 293 -10.15 -16.63 4.31
CA ASP A 293 -10.67 -16.11 3.05
C ASP A 293 -10.03 -14.75 2.70
N ILE A 294 -10.25 -14.30 1.47
CA ILE A 294 -10.01 -12.92 1.03
C ILE A 294 -11.28 -12.12 1.27
N THR A 295 -11.16 -11.06 2.06
CA THR A 295 -12.33 -10.39 2.66
C THR A 295 -12.78 -9.14 1.93
N LYS A 296 -11.85 -8.37 1.34
CA LYS A 296 -12.19 -7.09 0.68
C LYS A 296 -11.97 -7.19 -0.82
N ASN A 297 -10.73 -7.42 -1.24
CA ASN A 297 -10.39 -7.38 -2.66
C ASN A 297 -9.42 -8.50 -3.07
N ASN A 298 -9.75 -9.20 -4.15
CA ASN A 298 -8.92 -10.27 -4.71
C ASN A 298 -7.81 -9.74 -5.64
N ALA A 299 -7.80 -8.46 -5.99
CA ALA A 299 -6.88 -7.87 -6.96
C ALA A 299 -5.42 -8.06 -6.56
N GLU A 300 -5.09 -7.87 -5.28
CA GLU A 300 -3.74 -8.10 -4.77
C GLU A 300 -3.35 -9.59 -4.85
N PHE A 301 -4.27 -10.49 -4.49
CA PHE A 301 -4.04 -11.93 -4.56
C PHE A 301 -3.82 -12.40 -6.01
N PHE A 302 -4.65 -11.96 -6.95
CA PHE A 302 -4.49 -12.32 -8.36
C PHE A 302 -3.23 -11.70 -8.97
N ASN A 303 -2.80 -10.52 -8.50
CA ASN A 303 -1.51 -9.96 -8.88
C ASN A 303 -0.33 -10.80 -8.36
N LEU A 304 -0.41 -11.32 -7.13
CA LEU A 304 0.55 -12.29 -6.61
C LEU A 304 0.59 -13.56 -7.48
N VAL A 305 -0.56 -14.09 -7.87
CA VAL A 305 -0.65 -15.26 -8.76
C VAL A 305 0.02 -14.99 -10.10
N ASP A 306 -0.24 -13.83 -10.72
CA ASP A 306 0.39 -13.42 -11.97
C ASP A 306 1.93 -13.34 -11.82
N LYS A 307 2.42 -12.76 -10.72
CA LYS A 307 3.86 -12.69 -10.38
C LYS A 307 4.51 -14.08 -10.30
N VAL A 308 3.86 -14.99 -9.59
CA VAL A 308 4.30 -16.38 -9.45
C VAL A 308 4.33 -17.09 -10.80
N SER A 309 3.30 -16.88 -11.63
CA SER A 309 3.21 -17.45 -12.98
C SER A 309 4.35 -16.97 -13.88
N GLU A 310 4.74 -15.69 -13.80
CA GLU A 310 5.83 -15.14 -14.60
C GLU A 310 7.21 -15.69 -14.18
N ARG A 311 7.42 -15.88 -12.88
CA ARG A 311 8.71 -16.37 -12.32
C ARG A 311 8.94 -17.86 -12.53
N LYS A 312 7.87 -18.64 -12.72
CA LYS A 312 7.91 -20.09 -12.99
C LYS A 312 8.68 -20.91 -11.95
N GLN A 313 8.69 -20.47 -10.69
CA GLN A 313 9.29 -21.24 -9.60
C GLN A 313 8.28 -22.28 -9.09
N GLN A 314 8.62 -23.57 -9.18
CA GLN A 314 7.68 -24.66 -8.90
C GLN A 314 7.09 -24.61 -7.48
N ASN A 315 7.89 -24.24 -6.48
CA ASN A 315 7.41 -24.12 -5.10
C ASN A 315 6.37 -23.00 -4.97
N GLU A 316 6.63 -21.83 -5.55
CA GLU A 316 5.70 -20.69 -5.56
C GLU A 316 4.41 -21.08 -6.31
N ILE A 317 4.52 -21.72 -7.47
CA ILE A 317 3.39 -22.22 -8.29
C ILE A 317 2.51 -23.19 -7.49
N ASN A 318 3.11 -24.15 -6.79
CA ASN A 318 2.37 -25.12 -5.98
C ASN A 318 1.55 -24.43 -4.87
N ARG A 319 2.18 -23.47 -4.17
CA ARG A 319 1.53 -22.68 -3.10
C ARG A 319 0.39 -21.82 -3.65
N ALA A 320 0.65 -21.07 -4.73
CA ALA A 320 -0.35 -20.21 -5.36
C ALA A 320 -1.55 -21.01 -5.91
N ALA A 321 -1.31 -22.15 -6.57
CA ALA A 321 -2.38 -23.02 -7.04
C ALA A 321 -3.23 -23.58 -5.88
N SER A 322 -2.58 -23.98 -4.77
CA SER A 322 -3.29 -24.43 -3.57
C SER A 322 -4.16 -23.34 -2.96
N LEU A 323 -3.68 -22.09 -2.93
CA LEU A 323 -4.44 -20.93 -2.47
C LEU A 323 -5.62 -20.60 -3.40
N LEU A 324 -5.44 -20.68 -4.72
CA LEU A 324 -6.53 -20.51 -5.67
C LEU A 324 -7.66 -21.52 -5.42
N ILE A 325 -7.31 -22.79 -5.23
CA ILE A 325 -8.29 -23.84 -4.89
C ILE A 325 -8.95 -23.53 -3.56
N LYS A 326 -8.17 -23.24 -2.50
CA LYS A 326 -8.68 -22.89 -1.16
C LYS A 326 -9.72 -21.78 -1.22
N PHE A 327 -9.41 -20.66 -1.89
CA PHE A 327 -10.31 -19.52 -1.97
C PHE A 327 -11.50 -19.74 -2.92
N GLY A 328 -11.33 -20.56 -3.96
CA GLY A 328 -12.44 -21.06 -4.77
C GLY A 328 -13.41 -21.92 -3.95
N ASP A 329 -12.88 -22.81 -3.12
CA ASP A 329 -13.63 -23.73 -2.26
C ASP A 329 -14.44 -22.99 -1.21
N VAL A 330 -13.86 -21.96 -0.57
CA VAL A 330 -14.58 -21.10 0.38
C VAL A 330 -15.79 -20.43 -0.29
N ARG A 331 -15.63 -19.92 -1.51
CA ARG A 331 -16.72 -19.29 -2.27
C ARG A 331 -17.75 -20.31 -2.73
N TYR A 332 -17.31 -21.51 -3.11
CA TYR A 332 -18.21 -22.62 -3.46
C TYR A 332 -19.05 -23.07 -2.26
N GLN A 333 -18.45 -23.16 -1.07
CA GLN A 333 -19.19 -23.49 0.15
C GLN A 333 -20.24 -22.42 0.46
N LYS A 334 -19.86 -21.14 0.38
CA LYS A 334 -20.80 -20.01 0.51
C LYS A 334 -21.97 -20.09 -0.49
N MET A 335 -21.70 -20.53 -1.73
CA MET A 335 -22.75 -20.76 -2.73
C MET A 335 -23.70 -21.90 -2.35
N GLN A 336 -23.16 -22.99 -1.76
CA GLN A 336 -24.00 -24.12 -1.32
C GLN A 336 -24.91 -23.72 -0.15
N ASP A 337 -24.39 -22.91 0.77
CA ASP A 337 -25.12 -22.44 1.95
C ASP A 337 -26.12 -21.30 1.63
N GLU A 338 -25.94 -20.60 0.50
CA GLU A 338 -26.82 -19.52 0.04
C GLU A 338 -28.23 -20.04 -0.32
N GLN A 339 -29.23 -19.46 0.35
CA GLN A 339 -30.64 -19.80 0.18
C GLN A 339 -31.31 -18.98 -0.93
N ASN A 340 -30.77 -17.79 -1.23
CA ASN A 340 -31.29 -16.94 -2.27
C ASN A 340 -30.84 -17.42 -3.66
N LEU A 341 -31.78 -17.94 -4.45
CA LEU A 341 -31.50 -18.48 -5.78
C LEU A 341 -30.86 -17.47 -6.74
N HIS A 342 -31.27 -16.20 -6.67
CA HIS A 342 -30.69 -15.14 -7.52
C HIS A 342 -29.23 -14.86 -7.16
N LYS A 343 -28.90 -14.83 -5.87
CA LYS A 343 -27.50 -14.72 -5.43
C LYS A 343 -26.71 -15.96 -5.83
N LYS A 344 -27.27 -17.16 -5.64
CA LYS A 344 -26.63 -18.43 -6.02
C LYS A 344 -26.21 -18.47 -7.49
N GLN A 345 -26.99 -17.88 -8.40
CA GLN A 345 -26.69 -17.78 -9.82
C GLN A 345 -25.49 -16.85 -10.16
N SER A 346 -25.09 -15.94 -9.27
CA SER A 346 -23.94 -15.06 -9.52
C SER A 346 -22.60 -15.67 -9.10
N PHE A 347 -22.61 -16.62 -8.15
CA PHE A 347 -21.41 -17.27 -7.62
C PHE A 347 -20.51 -17.94 -8.67
N PRO A 348 -21.01 -18.64 -9.70
CA PRO A 348 -20.15 -19.25 -10.72
C PRO A 348 -19.19 -18.25 -11.36
N LYS A 349 -19.63 -17.02 -11.63
CA LYS A 349 -18.77 -15.96 -12.20
C LYS A 349 -17.62 -15.55 -11.28
N ILE A 350 -17.78 -15.74 -9.98
CA ILE A 350 -16.82 -15.38 -8.94
C ILE A 350 -15.90 -16.57 -8.62
N ILE A 351 -16.42 -17.81 -8.65
CA ILE A 351 -15.68 -19.03 -8.31
C ILE A 351 -14.81 -19.52 -9.47
N LEU A 352 -15.38 -19.58 -10.68
CA LEU A 352 -14.70 -20.15 -11.86
C LEU A 352 -13.32 -19.54 -12.14
N PRO A 353 -13.08 -18.22 -12.00
CA PRO A 353 -11.75 -17.64 -12.18
C PRO A 353 -10.67 -18.30 -11.32
N TYR A 354 -10.97 -18.64 -10.06
CA TYR A 354 -10.02 -19.29 -9.16
C TYR A 354 -9.62 -20.68 -9.67
N TYR A 355 -10.60 -21.53 -9.97
CA TYR A 355 -10.33 -22.90 -10.40
C TYR A 355 -9.69 -22.96 -11.78
N LYS A 356 -10.13 -22.14 -12.73
CA LYS A 356 -9.54 -22.07 -14.08
C LYS A 356 -8.09 -21.65 -14.00
N GLN A 357 -7.78 -20.60 -13.23
CA GLN A 357 -6.41 -20.13 -13.07
C GLN A 357 -5.54 -21.14 -12.32
N ALA A 358 -6.08 -21.91 -11.36
CA ALA A 358 -5.32 -22.97 -10.69
C ALA A 358 -4.88 -24.07 -11.67
N ILE A 359 -5.76 -24.47 -12.60
CA ILE A 359 -5.46 -25.46 -13.65
C ILE A 359 -4.42 -24.92 -14.63
N GLU A 360 -4.57 -23.67 -15.06
CA GLU A 360 -3.62 -23.03 -15.98
C GLU A 360 -2.24 -22.87 -15.34
N LEU A 361 -2.19 -22.54 -14.05
CA LEU A 361 -0.94 -22.30 -13.32
C LEU A 361 -0.16 -23.58 -13.04
N ASN A 362 -0.84 -24.70 -12.76
CA ASN A 362 -0.18 -25.93 -12.36
C ASN A 362 -0.88 -27.21 -12.85
N SER A 363 -0.33 -27.83 -13.88
CA SER A 363 -0.85 -29.09 -14.43
C SER A 363 -0.46 -30.34 -13.62
N GLN A 364 0.41 -30.21 -12.61
CA GLN A 364 0.97 -31.35 -11.87
C GLN A 364 0.23 -31.67 -10.56
N ILE A 365 -0.64 -30.77 -10.08
CA ILE A 365 -1.50 -31.04 -8.92
C ILE A 365 -2.66 -31.94 -9.35
N ASP A 366 -3.12 -32.82 -8.45
CA ASP A 366 -4.38 -33.54 -8.68
C ASP A 366 -5.55 -32.57 -8.60
N LEU A 367 -6.09 -32.25 -9.78
CA LEU A 367 -7.20 -31.31 -9.97
C LEU A 367 -8.51 -32.04 -10.32
N THR A 368 -8.64 -33.33 -9.98
CA THR A 368 -9.83 -34.14 -10.33
C THR A 368 -11.11 -33.54 -9.74
N GLU A 369 -11.10 -33.22 -8.44
CA GLU A 369 -12.25 -32.60 -7.76
C GLU A 369 -12.50 -31.16 -8.26
N THR A 370 -11.45 -30.37 -8.48
CA THR A 370 -11.55 -29.02 -9.06
C THR A 370 -12.20 -29.05 -10.45
N ARG A 371 -11.81 -29.99 -11.32
CA ARG A 371 -12.40 -30.16 -12.66
C ARG A 371 -13.86 -30.61 -12.58
N LYS A 372 -14.23 -31.43 -11.59
CA LYS A 372 -15.63 -31.81 -11.35
C LYS A 372 -16.45 -30.59 -10.97
N ARG A 373 -15.97 -29.76 -10.03
CA ARG A 373 -16.63 -28.52 -9.61
C ARG A 373 -16.77 -27.50 -10.74
N ILE A 374 -15.77 -27.37 -11.62
CA ILE A 374 -15.91 -26.53 -12.82
C ILE A 374 -17.10 -26.99 -13.68
N LYS A 375 -17.24 -28.29 -13.94
CA LYS A 375 -18.36 -28.83 -14.72
C LYS A 375 -19.73 -28.65 -14.07
N GLU A 376 -19.78 -28.51 -12.74
CA GLU A 376 -21.02 -28.22 -12.01
C GLU A 376 -21.39 -26.73 -12.06
N LEU A 377 -20.40 -25.85 -12.28
CA LEU A 377 -20.55 -24.40 -12.29
C LEU A 377 -20.75 -23.82 -13.71
N GLU A 378 -20.38 -24.58 -14.76
CA GLU A 378 -20.66 -24.30 -16.17
C GLU A 378 -22.02 -24.85 -16.59
#